data_AF-A0A2X2J089-F1
#
_entry.id   AF-A0A2X2J089-F1
#
_cell.length_a   1.000
_cell.length_b   1.000
_cell.length_c   1.000
_cell.angle_alpha   90.00
_cell.angle_beta   90.00
_cell.angle_gamma   90.00
#
_symmetry.space_group_name_H-M   'P 1'
#
loop_
_entity.id
_entity.type
_entity.pdbx_description
1 polymer ?
#
loop_
_entity_poly.entity_id
_entity_poly.type
_entity_poly.pdbx_seq_one_letter_code
_entity_poly.pdbx_strand_id
1 'polypeptide(L)'
;MIFYPFVRLHPWSLTLRSILIMKLIVLISLLTAMQLFAEGNAQTINLTAKHVTLNQVMRDLQKQSGVNFFLNGKSLAQTRLSVNIQHAKLEDALNAIVAPLDLEWIKKR
;
A
#
# COMPACT_ATOMS: atom_id res chain seq x y z
N MET A 1 9.46 -5.50 -68.65
CA MET A 1 9.09 -6.31 -67.47
C MET A 1 10.16 -6.06 -66.42
N ILE A 2 9.83 -5.35 -65.34
CA ILE A 2 10.82 -4.88 -64.35
C ILE A 2 10.81 -5.86 -63.18
N PHE A 3 11.96 -6.47 -62.89
CA PHE A 3 12.18 -7.34 -61.74
C PHE A 3 12.77 -6.54 -60.58
N TYR A 4 12.15 -6.59 -59.40
CA TYR A 4 12.70 -6.06 -58.16
C TYR A 4 13.53 -7.13 -57.44
N PRO A 5 14.61 -6.75 -56.72
CA PRO A 5 15.32 -7.67 -55.85
C PRO A 5 14.47 -7.94 -54.60
N PHE A 6 14.15 -9.21 -54.37
CA PHE A 6 13.53 -9.66 -53.12
C PHE A 6 14.58 -9.57 -52.00
N VAL A 7 14.62 -8.43 -51.29
CA VAL A 7 15.49 -8.24 -50.14
C VAL A 7 14.98 -9.13 -48.99
N ARG A 8 15.66 -10.26 -48.78
CA ARG A 8 15.40 -11.17 -47.66
C ARG A 8 15.88 -10.50 -46.36
N LEU A 9 15.03 -9.70 -45.72
CA LEU A 9 15.25 -9.19 -44.35
C LEU A 9 15.39 -10.39 -43.41
N HIS A 10 16.60 -10.62 -42.92
CA HIS A 10 16.95 -11.76 -42.09
C HIS A 10 16.22 -11.67 -40.72
N PRO A 11 15.23 -12.53 -40.43
CA PRO A 11 14.35 -12.40 -39.25
C PRO A 11 15.04 -12.73 -37.92
N TRP A 12 16.27 -13.24 -37.95
CA TRP A 12 17.05 -13.62 -36.76
C TRP A 12 17.47 -12.42 -35.90
N SER A 13 17.69 -11.23 -36.48
CA SER A 13 18.11 -10.06 -35.70
C SER A 13 16.94 -9.43 -34.93
N LEU A 14 15.73 -9.47 -35.51
CA LEU A 14 14.52 -8.97 -34.84
C LEU A 14 14.12 -9.86 -33.67
N THR A 15 14.20 -11.19 -33.83
CA THR A 15 13.86 -12.14 -32.76
C THR A 15 14.82 -12.06 -31.58
N LEU A 16 16.15 -11.96 -31.82
CA LEU A 16 17.12 -11.74 -30.74
C LEU A 16 16.88 -10.42 -29.98
N ARG A 17 16.54 -9.35 -30.71
CA ARG A 17 16.23 -8.04 -30.15
C ARG A 17 14.97 -8.08 -29.28
N SER A 18 13.93 -8.77 -29.72
CA SER A 18 12.71 -8.97 -28.92
C SER A 18 12.97 -9.78 -27.65
N ILE A 19 13.80 -10.83 -27.71
CA ILE A 19 14.18 -11.64 -26.53
C ILE A 19 14.94 -10.79 -25.50
N LEU A 20 15.85 -9.92 -25.96
CA LEU A 20 16.57 -8.99 -25.08
C LEU A 20 15.63 -7.99 -24.40
N ILE A 21 14.68 -7.41 -25.14
CA ILE A 21 13.70 -6.46 -24.59
C ILE A 21 12.80 -7.15 -23.55
N MET A 22 12.31 -8.37 -23.83
CA MET A 22 11.49 -9.13 -22.88
C MET A 22 12.25 -9.44 -21.59
N LYS A 23 13.52 -9.83 -21.68
CA LYS A 23 14.39 -10.04 -20.50
C LYS A 23 14.56 -8.77 -19.66
N LEU A 24 14.77 -7.62 -20.30
CA LEU A 24 14.90 -6.34 -19.61
C LEU A 24 13.60 -5.93 -18.92
N ILE A 25 12.45 -6.13 -19.55
CA ILE A 25 11.15 -5.86 -18.94
C ILE A 25 10.96 -6.71 -17.67
N VAL A 26 11.23 -8.02 -17.75
CA VAL A 26 11.13 -8.90 -16.57
C VAL A 26 12.06 -8.46 -15.44
N LEU A 27 13.29 -8.07 -15.77
CA LEU A 27 14.28 -7.61 -14.78
C LEU A 27 13.83 -6.30 -14.12
N ILE A 28 13.34 -5.33 -14.90
CA ILE A 28 12.82 -4.06 -14.39
C ILE A 28 11.59 -4.30 -13.52
N SER A 29 10.63 -5.12 -13.98
CA SER A 29 9.43 -5.46 -13.20
C SER A 29 9.78 -6.14 -11.87
N LEU A 30 10.79 -7.02 -11.84
CA LEU A 30 11.26 -7.67 -10.61
C LEU A 30 11.88 -6.64 -9.64
N LEU A 31 12.72 -5.74 -10.14
CA LEU A 31 13.33 -4.67 -9.34
C LEU A 31 12.28 -3.72 -8.75
N THR A 32 11.29 -3.30 -9.56
CA THR A 32 10.20 -2.44 -9.10
C THR A 32 9.33 -3.16 -8.07
N ALA A 33 9.01 -4.45 -8.27
CA ALA A 33 8.27 -5.23 -7.27
C ALA A 33 9.02 -5.29 -5.94
N MET A 34 10.34 -5.53 -5.94
CA MET A 34 11.16 -5.51 -4.72
C MET A 34 11.14 -4.16 -3.99
N GLN A 35 11.16 -3.04 -4.73
CA GLN A 35 11.04 -1.69 -4.15
C GLN A 35 9.66 -1.49 -3.51
N LEU A 36 8.60 -1.97 -4.16
CA LEU A 36 7.24 -1.93 -3.63
C LEU A 36 7.04 -2.80 -2.38
N PHE A 37 7.79 -3.89 -2.18
CA PHE A 37 7.74 -4.66 -0.93
C PHE A 37 8.38 -3.92 0.25
N ALA A 38 9.38 -3.07 0.00
CA ALA A 38 10.01 -2.25 1.05
C ALA A 38 9.14 -1.04 1.43
N GLU A 39 8.49 -0.40 0.45
CA GLU A 39 7.63 0.78 0.68
C GLU A 39 6.18 0.41 1.01
N GLY A 40 5.64 -0.64 0.39
CA GLY A 40 4.27 -1.12 0.58
C GLY A 40 3.99 -1.73 1.96
N ASN A 41 5.04 -2.03 2.73
CA ASN A 41 4.90 -2.47 4.13
C ASN A 41 4.62 -1.31 5.10
N ALA A 42 4.66 -0.07 4.63
CA ALA A 42 4.35 1.12 5.39
C ALA A 42 3.27 1.92 4.66
N GLN A 43 2.03 1.41 4.68
CA GLN A 43 0.91 2.23 4.25
C GLN A 43 0.82 3.45 5.16
N THR A 44 1.19 4.62 4.63
CA THR A 44 1.26 5.87 5.37
C THR A 44 -0.14 6.35 5.69
N ILE A 45 -0.51 6.30 6.97
CA ILE A 45 -1.80 6.73 7.47
C ILE A 45 -1.73 8.21 7.83
N ASN A 46 -2.68 8.98 7.31
CA ASN A 46 -2.86 10.38 7.65
C ASN A 46 -4.27 10.56 8.21
N LEU A 47 -4.35 10.81 9.51
CA LEU A 47 -5.61 10.89 10.23
C LEU A 47 -5.62 12.13 11.12
N THR A 48 -6.43 13.10 10.73
CA THR A 48 -6.71 14.31 11.52
C THR A 48 -8.11 14.23 12.06
N ALA A 49 -8.22 13.95 13.35
CA ALA A 49 -9.47 13.73 14.05
C ALA A 49 -9.55 14.74 15.21
N LYS A 50 -10.52 15.65 15.17
CA LYS A 50 -10.74 16.63 16.26
C LYS A 50 -12.14 16.41 16.84
N HIS A 51 -12.19 16.04 18.12
CA HIS A 51 -13.44 15.85 18.86
C HIS A 51 -14.41 14.85 18.18
N VAL A 52 -13.85 13.79 17.61
CA VAL A 52 -14.60 12.70 16.95
C VAL A 52 -14.65 11.48 17.86
N THR A 53 -15.63 10.61 17.64
CA THR A 53 -15.76 9.37 18.41
C THR A 53 -14.73 8.34 17.97
N LEU A 54 -14.26 7.49 18.90
CA LEU A 54 -13.32 6.41 18.59
C LEU A 54 -13.83 5.51 17.46
N ASN A 55 -15.14 5.23 17.41
CA ASN A 55 -15.76 4.48 16.32
C ASN A 55 -15.57 5.14 14.94
N GLN A 56 -15.70 6.46 14.85
CA GLN A 56 -15.45 7.18 13.59
C GLN A 56 -13.97 7.11 13.20
N VAL A 57 -13.07 7.33 14.16
CA VAL A 57 -11.62 7.23 13.93
C VAL A 57 -11.22 5.84 13.42
N MET A 58 -11.73 4.78 14.05
CA MET A 58 -11.47 3.40 13.64
C MET A 58 -12.04 3.10 12.25
N ARG A 59 -13.20 3.67 11.88
CA ARG A 59 -13.77 3.52 10.53
C ARG A 59 -12.95 4.23 9.46
N ASP A 60 -12.43 5.41 9.75
CA ASP A 60 -11.57 6.13 8.82
C ASP A 60 -10.21 5.43 8.69
N LEU A 61 -9.69 4.90 9.80
CA LEU A 61 -8.50 4.05 9.82
C LEU A 61 -8.70 2.76 9.02
N GLN A 62 -9.87 2.12 9.12
CA GLN A 62 -10.24 0.94 8.33
C GLN A 62 -10.31 1.25 6.83
N LYS A 63 -10.84 2.41 6.44
CA LYS A 63 -10.87 2.83 5.04
C LYS A 63 -9.48 3.04 4.46
N GLN A 64 -8.56 3.59 5.26
CA GLN A 64 -7.18 3.79 4.83
C GLN A 64 -6.42 2.45 4.83
N SER A 65 -6.38 1.73 5.95
CA SER A 65 -5.56 0.52 6.11
C SER A 65 -6.15 -0.78 5.54
N GLY A 66 -7.46 -0.82 5.26
CA GLY A 66 -8.17 -2.04 4.87
C GLY A 66 -8.36 -3.07 6.00
N VAL A 67 -8.00 -2.74 7.25
CA VAL A 67 -8.10 -3.65 8.40
C VAL A 67 -9.37 -3.38 9.20
N ASN A 68 -10.12 -4.43 9.55
CA ASN A 68 -11.27 -4.32 10.45
C ASN A 68 -10.82 -4.21 11.91
N PHE A 69 -11.28 -3.17 12.60
CA PHE A 69 -11.06 -2.98 14.04
C PHE A 69 -12.30 -3.37 14.85
N PHE A 70 -12.11 -4.09 15.95
CA PHE A 70 -13.16 -4.44 16.91
C PHE A 70 -12.93 -3.72 18.24
N LEU A 71 -13.92 -2.96 18.69
CA LEU A 71 -13.90 -2.26 19.97
C LEU A 71 -14.70 -3.04 21.01
N ASN A 72 -14.08 -3.36 22.15
CA ASN A 72 -14.69 -4.16 23.20
C ASN A 72 -15.55 -3.28 24.14
N GLY A 73 -16.71 -2.84 23.64
CA GLY A 73 -17.71 -2.14 24.47
C GLY A 73 -18.28 -0.88 23.82
N LYS A 74 -19.55 -0.60 24.11
CA LYS A 74 -20.28 0.56 23.57
C LYS A 74 -19.77 1.88 24.13
N SER A 75 -19.32 1.90 25.39
CA SER A 75 -18.78 3.11 26.03
C SER A 75 -17.49 3.58 25.35
N LEU A 76 -16.56 2.66 25.06
CA LEU A 76 -15.33 2.93 24.31
C LEU A 76 -15.61 3.49 22.92
N ALA A 77 -16.59 2.94 22.21
CA ALA A 77 -16.97 3.41 20.88
C ALA A 77 -17.49 4.87 20.88
N GLN A 78 -18.02 5.34 22.00
CA GLN A 78 -18.56 6.69 22.18
C GLN A 78 -17.55 7.68 22.77
N THR A 79 -16.39 7.19 23.25
CA THR A 79 -15.32 8.05 23.75
C THR A 79 -14.86 9.01 22.66
N ARG A 80 -14.86 10.30 22.99
CA ARG A 80 -14.38 11.34 22.10
C ARG A 80 -12.90 11.53 22.30
N LEU A 81 -12.16 11.60 21.20
CA LEU A 81 -10.74 11.89 21.20
C LEU A 81 -10.37 12.86 20.08
N SER A 82 -9.26 13.56 20.31
CA SER A 82 -8.64 14.44 19.34
C SER A 82 -7.23 13.92 19.10
N VAL A 83 -6.96 13.44 17.90
CA VAL A 83 -5.68 12.88 17.51
C VAL A 83 -5.27 13.44 16.15
N ASN A 84 -4.01 13.84 16.03
CA ASN A 84 -3.42 14.33 14.79
C ASN A 84 -2.22 13.45 14.46
N ILE A 85 -2.43 12.53 13.53
CA ILE A 85 -1.42 11.58 13.07
C ILE A 85 -1.13 11.90 11.61
N GLN A 86 0.11 12.24 11.31
CA GLN A 86 0.57 12.51 9.96
C GLN A 86 1.78 11.64 9.67
N HIS A 87 1.79 11.02 8.49
CA HIS A 87 2.88 10.18 8.02
C HIS A 87 3.27 9.04 8.97
N ALA A 88 2.30 8.42 9.65
CA ALA A 88 2.57 7.32 10.58
C ALA A 88 2.19 5.97 9.97
N LYS A 89 2.85 4.91 10.44
CA LYS A 89 2.42 3.54 10.13
C LYS A 89 1.14 3.23 10.90
N LEU A 90 0.42 2.18 10.47
CA LEU A 90 -0.78 1.72 11.16
C LEU A 90 -0.54 1.44 12.66
N GLU A 91 0.56 0.79 12.99
CA GLU A 91 0.91 0.45 14.38
C GLU A 91 1.19 1.70 15.21
N ASP A 92 1.92 2.66 14.66
CA ASP A 92 2.20 3.94 15.31
C ASP A 92 0.92 4.76 15.52
N ALA A 93 0.04 4.76 14.51
CA ALA A 93 -1.26 5.41 14.57
C ALA A 93 -2.15 4.78 15.67
N LEU A 94 -2.18 3.45 15.76
CA LEU A 94 -2.88 2.72 16.82
C LEU A 94 -2.32 3.08 18.20
N ASN A 95 -0.99 3.01 18.37
CA ASN A 95 -0.31 3.36 19.62
C ASN A 95 -0.63 4.79 20.08
N ALA A 96 -0.62 5.75 19.16
CA ALA A 96 -0.99 7.14 19.46
C ALA A 96 -2.46 7.30 19.88
N ILE A 97 -3.35 6.43 19.39
CA ILE A 97 -4.77 6.43 19.77
C ILE A 97 -4.98 5.76 21.12
N VAL A 98 -4.32 4.63 21.40
CA VAL A 98 -4.54 3.89 22.65
C VAL A 98 -3.79 4.46 23.86
N ALA A 99 -2.62 5.07 23.67
CA ALA A 99 -1.83 5.67 24.77
C ALA A 99 -2.62 6.64 25.66
N PRO A 100 -3.41 7.61 25.13
CA PRO A 100 -4.21 8.49 25.97
C PRO A 100 -5.46 7.83 26.59
N LEU A 101 -5.86 6.64 26.13
CA LEU A 101 -7.01 5.90 26.69
C LEU A 101 -6.60 4.78 27.66
N ASP A 102 -5.30 4.56 27.89
CA ASP A 102 -4.76 3.45 28.70
C ASP A 102 -5.29 2.08 28.23
N LEU A 103 -5.35 1.90 26.90
CA LEU A 103 -5.85 0.69 26.26
C LEU A 103 -4.72 -0.12 25.64
N GLU A 104 -4.93 -1.42 25.55
CA GLU A 104 -4.07 -2.32 24.76
C GLU A 104 -4.83 -2.81 23.53
N TRP A 105 -4.12 -2.94 22.41
CA TRP A 105 -4.64 -3.54 21.19
C TRP A 105 -3.93 -4.87 20.93
N ILE A 106 -4.67 -5.86 20.42
CA ILE A 106 -4.14 -7.19 20.13
C ILE A 106 -4.48 -7.53 18.68
N LYS A 107 -3.48 -7.92 17.90
CA LYS A 107 -3.69 -8.44 16.54
C LYS A 107 -4.18 -9.88 16.64
N LYS A 108 -5.47 -10.08 16.36
CA LYS A 108 -6.01 -11.44 16.22
C LYS A 108 -5.53 -12.01 14.88
N ARG A 109 -4.77 -13.10 14.94
CA ARG A 109 -4.21 -13.80 13.78
C ARG A 109 -5.27 -14.65 13.07
#